data_AF-A0A352W9H5-F1
#
_entry.id   AF-A0A352W9H5-F1
#
_cell.length_a   1.000
_cell.length_b   1.000
_cell.length_c   1.000
_cell.angle_alpha   90.00
_cell.angle_beta   90.00
_cell.angle_gamma   90.00
#
_symmetry.space_group_name_H-M   'P 1'
#
loop_
_entity.id
_entity.type
_entity.pdbx_description
1 polymer ?
#
loop_
_entity_poly.entity_id
_entity_poly.type
_entity_poly.pdbx_seq_one_letter_code
_entity_poly.pdbx_strand_id
1 'polypeptide(L)'
;MLPGFIPVLDIIAQKYYGKFEDDRMKFNDMSLPWGGKFDYKYNNWTGPHDTHMSGRCCDLNDVGRGQGVPPFNDNARNEFLEDLIRNELKLYLLKEPTCWHIQWNYKVDGSRGGY
;
A
#
# COMPACT_ATOMS: atom_id res chain seq x y z
N MET A 1 9.70 1.49 6.34
CA MET A 1 9.64 1.24 4.92
C MET A 1 11.02 1.24 4.29
N LEU A 2 11.28 0.38 3.31
CA LEU A 2 12.50 0.44 2.49
C LEU A 2 12.58 1.80 1.78
N PRO A 3 13.77 2.42 1.68
CA PRO A 3 13.93 3.76 1.09
C PRO A 3 13.37 3.88 -0.34
N GLY A 4 13.49 2.84 -1.16
CA GLY A 4 12.99 2.86 -2.53
C GLY A 4 11.46 2.75 -2.66
N PHE A 5 10.74 2.39 -1.59
CA PHE A 5 9.28 2.23 -1.67
C PHE A 5 8.56 3.56 -1.52
N ILE A 6 9.11 4.50 -0.73
CA ILE A 6 8.51 5.84 -0.52
C ILE A 6 8.35 6.61 -1.85
N PRO A 7 9.37 6.70 -2.73
CA PRO A 7 9.20 7.36 -4.03
C PRO A 7 8.10 6.73 -4.91
N VAL A 8 7.86 5.43 -4.76
CA VAL A 8 6.77 4.74 -5.49
C VAL A 8 5.41 5.18 -4.97
N LEU A 9 5.26 5.35 -3.65
CA LEU A 9 4.03 5.90 -3.06
C LEU A 9 3.77 7.33 -3.52
N ASP A 10 4.82 8.15 -3.67
CA ASP A 10 4.71 9.51 -4.21
C ASP A 10 4.21 9.50 -5.66
N ILE A 11 4.70 8.57 -6.50
CA ILE A 11 4.21 8.42 -7.89
C ILE A 11 2.73 8.05 -7.90
N ILE A 12 2.30 7.12 -7.03
CA ILE A 12 0.89 6.74 -6.92
C ILE A 12 0.05 7.95 -6.51
N ALA A 13 0.49 8.72 -5.51
CA ALA A 13 -0.18 9.95 -5.06
C ALA A 13 -0.31 11.00 -6.16
N GLN A 14 0.76 11.29 -6.88
CA GLN A 14 0.76 12.30 -7.95
C GLN A 14 -0.16 11.90 -9.10
N LYS A 15 -0.09 10.64 -9.56
CA LYS A 15 -0.94 10.15 -10.65
C LYS A 15 -2.41 10.07 -10.25
N TYR A 16 -2.70 9.62 -9.02
CA TYR A 16 -4.06 9.63 -8.50
C TYR A 16 -4.63 11.04 -8.46
N TYR A 17 -3.89 11.99 -7.89
CA TYR A 17 -4.33 13.37 -7.79
C TYR A 17 -4.52 14.02 -9.17
N GLY A 18 -3.63 13.75 -10.12
CA GLY A 18 -3.77 14.23 -11.50
C GLY A 18 -4.96 13.64 -12.26
N LYS A 19 -5.52 12.51 -11.80
CA LYS A 19 -6.74 11.90 -12.39
C LYS A 19 -8.01 12.32 -11.65
N PHE A 20 -7.93 12.54 -10.35
CA PHE A 20 -9.04 12.84 -9.44
C PHE A 20 -8.71 14.11 -8.62
N GLU A 21 -8.73 15.28 -9.27
CA GLU A 21 -8.21 16.56 -8.76
C GLU A 21 -8.88 17.09 -7.47
N ASP A 22 -10.04 16.53 -7.10
CA ASP A 22 -10.80 16.90 -5.90
C ASP A 22 -10.80 15.81 -4.82
N ASP A 23 -10.03 14.74 -5.02
CA ASP A 23 -10.03 13.60 -4.10
C ASP A 23 -8.66 13.37 -3.44
N ARG A 24 -8.71 12.81 -2.23
CA ARG A 24 -7.54 12.51 -1.40
C ARG A 24 -7.61 11.06 -0.94
N MET A 25 -6.53 10.36 -1.20
CA MET A 25 -6.26 9.06 -0.57
C MET A 25 -5.23 9.22 0.54
N LYS A 26 -5.23 8.30 1.50
CA LYS A 26 -4.26 8.19 2.59
C LYS A 26 -3.53 6.87 2.49
N PHE A 27 -2.21 6.93 2.59
CA PHE A 27 -1.43 5.77 2.99
C PHE A 27 -1.47 5.70 4.52
N ASN A 28 -1.88 4.56 5.06
CA ASN A 28 -1.82 4.26 6.49
C ASN A 28 -0.91 3.04 6.67
N ASP A 29 -1.08 2.30 7.77
CA ASP A 29 -0.41 1.04 8.15
C ASP A 29 0.76 0.67 7.22
N MET A 30 1.94 1.20 7.56
CA MET A 30 3.16 1.05 6.77
C MET A 30 4.11 0.09 7.47
N SER A 31 4.85 -0.73 6.71
CA SER A 31 5.96 -1.49 7.30
C SER A 31 7.02 -0.57 7.90
N LEU A 32 7.66 -1.02 8.98
CA LEU A 32 8.84 -0.37 9.57
C LEU A 32 10.05 -0.33 8.61
N PRO A 33 11.02 0.60 8.77
CA PRO A 33 12.21 0.72 7.91
C PRO A 33 12.99 -0.56 7.71
N TRP A 34 13.11 -1.36 8.76
CA TRP A 34 13.82 -2.65 8.73
C TRP A 34 12.85 -3.84 8.76
N GLY A 35 11.57 -3.60 8.46
CA GLY A 35 10.53 -4.60 8.67
C GLY A 35 10.30 -4.89 10.16
N GLY A 36 9.80 -6.09 10.45
CA GLY A 36 9.38 -6.49 11.78
C GLY A 36 7.95 -6.08 12.11
N LYS A 37 7.44 -6.66 13.21
CA LYS A 37 6.10 -6.39 13.71
C LYS A 37 6.07 -5.02 14.41
N PHE A 38 5.16 -4.15 13.98
CA PHE A 38 4.79 -2.97 14.74
C PHE A 38 3.89 -3.38 15.90
N ASP A 39 4.03 -2.71 17.05
CA ASP A 39 3.22 -2.92 18.26
C ASP A 39 3.35 -4.29 18.99
N TYR A 40 4.59 -4.64 19.39
CA TYR A 40 4.89 -5.89 20.11
C TYR A 40 4.24 -6.01 21.51
N LYS A 41 3.71 -4.92 22.07
CA LYS A 41 3.41 -4.82 23.51
C LYS A 41 1.95 -5.12 23.87
N TYR A 42 1.00 -4.92 22.95
CA TYR A 42 -0.43 -4.95 23.30
C TYR A 42 -1.19 -6.21 22.87
N ASN A 43 -0.59 -7.14 22.14
CA ASN A 43 -1.12 -8.48 21.77
C ASN A 43 -2.57 -8.51 21.21
N ASN A 44 -3.13 -7.36 20.87
CA ASN A 44 -4.49 -7.17 20.36
C ASN A 44 -4.44 -7.16 18.84
N TRP A 45 -3.90 -8.23 18.27
CA TRP A 45 -3.81 -8.49 16.83
C TRP A 45 -5.21 -8.57 16.24
N THR A 46 -5.79 -7.43 15.85
CA THR A 46 -6.86 -7.41 14.87
C THR A 46 -6.19 -7.28 13.50
N GLY A 47 -6.36 -8.26 12.60
CA GLY A 47 -5.72 -8.26 11.27
C GLY A 47 -5.98 -6.95 10.51
N PRO A 48 -5.01 -6.37 9.78
CA PRO A 48 -4.03 -6.97 8.85
C PRO A 48 -2.53 -6.80 9.23
N HIS A 49 -2.20 -6.34 10.44
CA HIS A 49 -0.82 -5.94 10.80
C HIS A 49 0.25 -7.05 10.75
N ASP A 50 -0.14 -8.32 10.75
CA ASP A 50 0.76 -9.46 10.58
C ASP A 50 1.47 -9.48 9.22
N THR A 51 0.90 -8.85 8.19
CA THR A 51 1.50 -8.83 6.84
C THR A 51 2.53 -7.72 6.67
N HIS A 52 2.60 -6.75 7.60
CA HIS A 52 3.45 -5.54 7.51
C HIS A 52 4.91 -5.72 7.96
N MET A 53 5.40 -6.95 7.96
CA MET A 53 6.72 -7.30 8.52
C MET A 53 7.89 -7.11 7.56
N SER A 54 7.65 -6.89 6.27
CA SER A 54 8.69 -7.02 5.24
C SER A 54 9.45 -5.71 4.93
N GLY A 55 9.02 -4.58 5.50
CA GLY A 55 9.52 -3.27 5.11
C GLY A 55 8.96 -2.76 3.79
N ARG A 56 8.04 -3.51 3.16
CA ARG A 56 7.68 -3.37 1.74
C ARG A 56 6.19 -3.23 1.47
N CYS A 57 5.36 -3.07 2.48
CA CYS A 57 3.92 -2.90 2.27
C CYS A 57 3.34 -1.72 3.04
N CYS A 58 2.26 -1.22 2.48
CA CYS A 58 1.42 -0.18 3.04
C CYS A 58 -0.03 -0.42 2.66
N ASP A 59 -0.91 0.08 3.49
CA ASP A 59 -2.33 0.14 3.16
C ASP A 59 -2.69 1.50 2.55
N LEU A 60 -3.67 1.47 1.66
CA LEU A 60 -4.20 2.62 0.94
C LEU A 60 -5.71 2.70 1.11
N ASN A 61 -6.19 3.86 1.55
CA ASN A 61 -7.58 4.16 1.87
C ASN A 61 -8.02 5.53 1.35
N ASP A 62 -9.33 5.76 1.26
CA ASP A 62 -9.92 7.09 1.10
C ASP A 62 -9.81 7.90 2.41
N VAL A 63 -9.44 9.19 2.30
CA VAL A 63 -9.33 10.11 3.45
C VAL A 63 -10.69 10.31 4.13
N GLY A 64 -11.78 10.33 3.37
CA GLY A 64 -13.14 10.59 3.86
C GLY A 64 -13.80 9.41 4.57
N ARG A 65 -13.13 8.25 4.67
CA ARG A 65 -13.72 7.02 5.21
C ARG A 65 -13.16 6.62 6.57
N GLY A 66 -14.08 6.22 7.44
CA GLY A 66 -13.80 5.69 8.78
C GLY A 66 -13.10 4.32 8.72
N GLN A 67 -12.54 3.90 9.86
CA GLN A 67 -11.97 2.56 10.00
C GLN A 67 -13.05 1.50 9.74
N GLY A 68 -12.70 0.39 9.07
CA GLY A 68 -13.66 -0.69 8.78
C GLY A 68 -14.49 -0.53 7.51
N VAL A 69 -14.29 0.56 6.74
CA VAL A 69 -15.05 0.85 5.52
C VAL A 69 -14.21 0.48 4.28
N PRO A 70 -14.78 -0.11 3.22
CA PRO A 70 -14.06 -0.41 1.99
C PRO A 70 -13.31 0.79 1.40
N PRO A 71 -12.12 0.57 0.79
CA PRO A 71 -11.15 1.62 0.48
C PRO A 71 -11.66 2.70 -0.45
N PHE A 72 -12.35 2.33 -1.53
CA PHE A 72 -13.03 3.24 -2.46
C PHE A 72 -14.34 2.61 -2.91
N ASN A 73 -15.46 3.35 -2.81
CA ASN A 73 -16.78 2.86 -3.22
C ASN A 73 -17.13 3.21 -4.68
N ASP A 74 -16.12 3.62 -5.45
CA ASP A 74 -16.24 3.99 -6.84
C ASP A 74 -15.38 3.08 -7.70
N ASN A 75 -15.97 2.54 -8.77
CA ASN A 75 -15.30 1.62 -9.68
C ASN A 75 -14.18 2.32 -10.44
N ALA A 76 -14.34 3.59 -10.82
CA ALA A 76 -13.33 4.29 -11.61
C ALA A 76 -12.00 4.43 -10.85
N ARG A 77 -12.05 4.71 -9.53
CA ARG A 77 -10.85 4.74 -8.67
C ARG A 77 -10.23 3.37 -8.49
N ASN A 78 -11.05 2.35 -8.25
CA ASN A 78 -10.57 0.98 -8.07
C ASN A 78 -9.87 0.48 -9.34
N GLU A 79 -10.47 0.68 -10.52
CA GLU A 79 -9.89 0.31 -11.82
C GLU A 79 -8.61 1.09 -12.11
N PHE A 80 -8.60 2.40 -11.86
CA PHE A 80 -7.40 3.23 -12.01
C PHE A 80 -6.24 2.74 -11.13
N LEU A 81 -6.51 2.45 -9.85
CA LEU A 81 -5.49 1.97 -8.92
C LEU A 81 -5.01 0.57 -9.29
N GLU A 82 -5.89 -0.32 -9.72
CA GLU A 82 -5.50 -1.64 -10.22
C GLU A 82 -4.57 -1.52 -11.43
N ASP A 83 -4.93 -0.69 -12.42
CA ASP A 83 -4.11 -0.49 -13.61
C ASP A 83 -2.76 0.14 -13.27
N LEU A 84 -2.77 1.25 -12.53
CA LEU A 84 -1.55 1.94 -12.11
C LEU A 84 -0.63 1.01 -11.30
N ILE A 85 -1.15 0.35 -10.27
CA ILE A 85 -0.31 -0.38 -9.31
C ILE A 85 0.12 -1.73 -9.88
N ARG A 86 -0.78 -2.50 -10.50
CA ARG A 86 -0.46 -3.83 -11.04
C ARG A 86 0.16 -3.76 -12.43
N ASN A 87 -0.36 -2.92 -13.32
CA ASN A 87 0.02 -2.94 -14.73
C ASN A 87 1.13 -1.94 -15.05
N GLU A 88 1.09 -0.73 -14.50
CA GLU A 88 2.15 0.26 -14.74
C GLU A 88 3.34 0.03 -13.82
N LEU A 89 3.13 0.04 -12.49
CA LEU A 89 4.18 -0.04 -11.48
C LEU A 89 4.61 -1.47 -11.13
N LYS A 90 3.87 -2.49 -11.60
CA LYS A 90 4.16 -3.92 -11.41
C LYS A 90 4.30 -4.34 -9.93
N LEU A 91 3.56 -3.70 -9.04
CA LEU A 91 3.52 -4.04 -7.61
C LEU A 91 2.44 -5.11 -7.35
N TYR A 92 2.55 -5.79 -6.21
CA TYR A 92 1.43 -6.56 -5.69
C TYR A 92 0.39 -5.62 -5.11
N LEU A 93 -0.87 -5.93 -5.39
CA LEU A 93 -2.03 -5.25 -4.86
C LEU A 93 -3.00 -6.32 -4.38
N LEU A 94 -3.63 -6.12 -3.24
CA LEU A 94 -4.70 -6.99 -2.74
C LEU A 94 -5.83 -6.09 -2.23
N LYS A 95 -7.06 -6.42 -2.62
CA LYS A 95 -8.24 -5.75 -2.10
C LYS A 95 -8.63 -6.43 -0.80
N GLU A 96 -8.48 -5.73 0.31
CA GLU A 96 -8.97 -6.17 1.60
C GLU A 96 -10.33 -5.53 1.91
N PRO A 97 -11.08 -6.04 2.91
CA PRO A 97 -12.40 -5.50 3.23
C PRO A 97 -12.40 -4.01 3.58
N THR A 98 -11.26 -3.48 4.06
CA THR A 98 -11.15 -2.12 4.58
C THR A 98 -10.07 -1.28 3.90
N CYS A 99 -9.23 -1.87 3.07
CA CYS A 99 -8.11 -1.19 2.43
C CYS A 99 -7.67 -1.84 1.12
N TRP A 100 -6.84 -1.11 0.37
CA TRP A 100 -5.97 -1.70 -0.64
C TRP A 100 -4.60 -1.96 -0.03
N HIS A 101 -4.21 -3.23 0.05
CA HIS A 101 -2.89 -3.62 0.52
C HIS A 101 -1.91 -3.62 -0.65
N ILE A 102 -0.92 -2.73 -0.60
CA ILE A 102 0.11 -2.60 -1.62
C ILE A 102 1.38 -3.26 -1.08
N GLN A 103 1.99 -4.14 -1.87
CA GLN A 103 3.28 -4.73 -1.53
C GLN A 103 4.26 -4.60 -2.70
N TRP A 104 5.45 -4.11 -2.38
CA TRP A 104 6.53 -4.07 -3.34
C TRP A 104 7.10 -5.48 -3.54
N ASN A 105 6.73 -6.07 -4.69
CA ASN A 105 7.39 -7.25 -5.20
C ASN A 105 8.75 -6.84 -5.72
N TYR A 106 9.83 -7.28 -5.07
CA TYR A 106 11.11 -7.35 -5.77
C TYR A 106 10.90 -8.40 -6.86
N LYS A 107 10.72 -7.98 -8.13
CA LYS A 107 11.19 -8.84 -9.20
C LYS A 107 12.68 -8.92 -8.96
N VAL A 108 13.11 -10.06 -8.42
CA VAL A 108 14.44 -10.56 -8.67
C VAL A 108 14.49 -10.69 -10.19
N ASP A 109 14.85 -9.60 -10.90
CA ASP A 109 15.72 -9.82 -12.03
C ASP A 109 16.87 -10.67 -11.45
N GLY A 110 17.35 -11.66 -12.19
CA GLY A 110 18.29 -12.66 -11.68
C GLY A 110 19.59 -12.11 -11.08
N SER A 111 19.79 -10.80 -10.93
CA SER A 111 20.80 -10.25 -10.04
C SER A 111 20.38 -10.38 -8.58
N ARG A 112 20.90 -11.42 -7.95
CA ARG A 112 21.06 -11.50 -6.49
C ARG A 112 21.79 -10.24 -6.00
N GLY A 113 21.06 -9.31 -5.40
CA GLY A 113 21.66 -8.38 -4.45
C GLY A 113 21.97 -9.14 -3.17
N GLY A 114 23.22 -9.59 -3.00
CA GLY A 114 23.79 -9.90 -1.69
C GLY A 114 23.88 -8.62 -0.85
N TYR A 115 23.87 -8.65 0.48
CA TYR A 115 24.08 -9.70 1.47
C TYR A 115 22.97 -9.66 2.52
#